data_AF-A0A947YR43-F1
#
_entry.id   AF-A0A947YR43-F1
#
_cell.length_a   1.000
_cell.length_b   1.000
_cell.length_c   1.000
_cell.angle_alpha   90.00
_cell.angle_beta   90.00
_cell.angle_gamma   90.00
#
_symmetry.space_group_name_H-M   'P 1'
#
loop_
_entity.id
_entity.type
_entity.pdbx_description
1 polymer ?
#
loop_
_entity_poly.entity_id
_entity_poly.type
_entity_poly.pdbx_seq_one_letter_code
_entity_poly.pdbx_strand_id
1 'polypeptide(L)' 'MRGNAIIALGNIADPAAISALEETLQHPKPQIRAYSAWALGKIGGKETKEILKEALSKEEKPKVVKEIKAALK' A
#
# COMPACT_ATOMS: atom_id res chain seq x y z
N MET A 1 -14.08 -8.46 -7.45
CA MET A 1 -13.53 -7.54 -8.49
C MET A 1 -12.79 -6.31 -7.96
N ARG A 2 -12.65 -6.04 -6.64
CA ARG A 2 -11.96 -4.83 -6.15
C ARG A 2 -10.42 -4.86 -6.23
N GLY A 3 -9.80 -6.04 -6.31
CA GLY A 3 -8.34 -6.16 -6.45
C GLY A 3 -7.78 -5.55 -7.74
N ASN A 4 -8.52 -5.67 -8.85
CA ASN A 4 -8.05 -5.18 -10.16
C ASN A 4 -7.94 -3.66 -10.22
N ALA A 5 -8.80 -2.93 -9.49
CA ALA A 5 -8.75 -1.46 -9.44
C ALA A 5 -7.51 -0.95 -8.69
N ILE A 6 -7.10 -1.63 -7.60
CA ILE A 6 -5.92 -1.24 -6.83
C ILE A 6 -4.63 -1.61 -7.58
N ILE A 7 -4.64 -2.73 -8.31
CA ILE A 7 -3.53 -3.09 -9.22
C ILE A 7 -3.41 -2.06 -10.36
N ALA A 8 -4.53 -1.62 -10.93
CA ALA A 8 -4.53 -0.58 -11.97
C ALA A 8 -3.98 0.75 -11.43
N LEU A 9 -4.39 1.17 -10.22
CA LEU A 9 -3.85 2.38 -9.57
C LEU A 9 -2.35 2.27 -9.28
N GLY A 10 -1.88 1.12 -8.78
CA GLY A 10 -0.45 0.88 -8.59
C GLY A 10 0.36 0.84 -9.89
N ASN A 11 -0.25 0.44 -11.00
CA ASN A 11 0.39 0.49 -12.33
C ASN A 11 0.47 1.91 -12.92
N ILE A 12 -0.45 2.80 -12.55
CA ILE A 12 -0.41 4.20 -13.00
C ILE A 12 0.74 4.94 -12.27
N ALA A 13 1.11 4.49 -11.06
CA ALA A 13 2.19 5.05 -10.26
C ALA A 13 2.08 6.59 -10.08
N ASP A 14 0.83 7.10 -10.02
CA ASP A 14 0.55 8.52 -9.90
C ASP A 14 0.80 8.96 -8.45
N PRO A 15 1.64 9.98 -8.20
CA PRO A 15 1.78 10.60 -6.88
C PRO A 15 0.45 11.10 -6.31
N ALA A 16 -0.52 11.49 -7.16
CA ALA A 16 -1.86 11.88 -6.72
C ALA A 16 -2.64 10.72 -6.06
N ALA A 17 -2.24 9.47 -6.31
CA ALA A 17 -2.83 8.30 -5.68
C ALA A 17 -2.29 8.05 -4.26
N ILE A 18 -1.21 8.71 -3.82
CA ILE A 18 -0.58 8.46 -2.51
C ILE A 18 -1.58 8.65 -1.36
N SER A 19 -2.29 9.79 -1.32
CA SER A 19 -3.27 10.08 -0.27
C SER A 19 -4.45 9.09 -0.27
N ALA A 20 -4.92 8.68 -1.46
CA ALA A 20 -5.98 7.68 -1.56
C ALA A 20 -5.51 6.28 -1.13
N LEU A 21 -4.26 5.92 -1.46
CA LEU A 21 -3.66 4.65 -1.05
C LEU A 21 -3.39 4.61 0.47
N GLU A 22 -3.02 5.74 1.06
CA GLU A 22 -2.88 5.89 2.51
C GLU A 22 -4.20 5.62 3.25
N GLU A 23 -5.30 6.20 2.79
CA GLU A 23 -6.62 5.93 3.38
C GLU A 23 -6.99 4.44 3.29
N THR A 24 -6.69 3.80 2.15
CA THR A 24 -6.99 2.38 1.95
C THR A 24 -6.09 1.43 2.76
N LEU A 25 -4.97 1.89 3.33
CA LEU A 25 -4.18 1.13 4.31
C LEU A 25 -4.93 0.92 5.63
N GLN A 26 -5.98 1.68 5.92
CA GLN A 26 -6.82 1.46 7.10
C GLN A 26 -8.07 0.61 6.80
N HIS A 27 -8.20 0.10 5.57
CA HIS A 27 -9.41 -0.62 5.17
C HIS A 27 -9.59 -1.92 5.99
N PRO A 28 -10.82 -2.29 6.40
CA PRO A 28 -11.09 -3.50 7.18
C PRO A 28 -10.74 -4.82 6.48
N LYS A 29 -10.42 -4.78 5.18
CA LYS A 29 -10.10 -5.97 4.38
C LYS A 29 -8.59 -6.06 4.21
N PRO A 30 -7.92 -7.08 4.76
CA PRO A 30 -6.47 -7.22 4.64
C PRO A 30 -5.96 -7.29 3.20
N GLN A 31 -6.77 -7.84 2.29
CA GLN A 31 -6.42 -7.89 0.86
C GLN A 31 -6.26 -6.48 0.28
N ILE A 32 -7.13 -5.54 0.66
CA ILE A 32 -7.08 -4.16 0.17
C ILE A 32 -5.82 -3.47 0.69
N ARG A 33 -5.53 -3.61 1.98
CA ARG A 33 -4.30 -3.06 2.60
C ARG A 33 -3.03 -3.59 1.94
N ALA A 34 -2.98 -4.90 1.63
CA ALA A 34 -1.86 -5.50 0.91
C ALA A 34 -1.65 -4.88 -0.49
N TYR A 35 -2.74 -4.68 -1.25
CA TYR A 35 -2.63 -4.04 -2.55
C TYR A 35 -2.22 -2.58 -2.46
N SER A 36 -2.70 -1.85 -1.44
CA SER A 36 -2.29 -0.47 -1.21
C SER A 36 -0.82 -0.36 -0.85
N ALA A 37 -0.32 -1.25 0.00
CA ALA A 37 1.10 -1.35 0.33
C ALA A 37 1.96 -1.63 -0.90
N TRP A 38 1.52 -2.57 -1.75
CA TRP A 38 2.19 -2.88 -3.01
C TRP A 38 2.21 -1.68 -3.96
N ALA A 39 1.07 -0.98 -4.13
CA ALA A 39 0.96 0.20 -4.97
C ALA A 39 1.83 1.38 -4.49
N LEU A 40 1.86 1.65 -3.18
CA LEU A 40 2.75 2.65 -2.59
C LEU A 40 4.23 2.30 -2.80
N GLY A 41 4.59 1.02 -2.72
CA GLY A 41 5.92 0.53 -3.07
C GLY A 41 6.27 0.75 -4.54
N LYS A 42 5.30 0.60 -5.44
CA LYS A 42 5.46 0.85 -6.87
C LYS A 42 5.67 2.32 -7.20
N ILE A 43 4.94 3.23 -6.54
CA ILE A 43 5.13 4.68 -6.70
C ILE A 43 6.53 5.07 -6.21
N GLY A 44 6.94 4.53 -5.06
CA GLY A 44 8.23 4.86 -4.47
C GLY A 44 8.30 6.31 -3.99
N GLY A 45 9.48 6.75 -3.58
CA GLY A 45 9.69 8.07 -2.99
C GLY A 45 9.79 8.06 -1.46
N LYS A 46 10.11 9.23 -0.88
CA LYS A 46 10.34 9.37 0.56
C LYS A 46 9.02 9.32 1.35
N GLU A 47 7.99 9.96 0.82
CA GLU A 47 6.65 10.03 1.43
C GLU A 47 6.01 8.65 1.57
N THR A 48 5.96 7.87 0.49
CA THR A 48 5.42 6.50 0.50
C THR A 48 6.17 5.58 1.46
N LYS A 49 7.50 5.72 1.58
CA LYS A 49 8.30 4.95 2.54
C LYS A 49 7.94 5.27 3.99
N GLU A 50 7.69 6.52 4.33
CA GLU A 50 7.28 6.91 5.68
C GLU A 50 5.87 6.35 5.99
N ILE A 51 4.92 6.49 5.06
CA ILE A 51 3.57 5.92 5.18
C ILE A 51 3.62 4.40 5.38
N LEU A 52 4.42 3.69 4.57
CA LEU A 52 4.59 2.24 4.66
C LEU A 52 5.20 1.79 6.00
N LYS A 53 6.18 2.53 6.55
CA LYS A 53 6.74 2.24 7.89
C LYS A 53 5.71 2.42 9.00
N GLU A 54 4.90 3.46 8.91
CA GLU A 54 3.83 3.68 9.89
C GLU A 54 2.78 2.56 9.81
N ALA A 55 2.36 2.21 8.60
CA ALA A 55 1.44 1.10 8.36
C ALA A 55 2.01 -0.24 8.86
N LEU A 56 3.32 -0.48 8.67
CA LEU A 56 3.99 -1.69 9.16
C LEU A 56 3.85 -1.86 10.68
N SER A 57 3.87 -0.75 11.42
CA SER A 57 3.79 -0.75 12.88
C SER A 57 2.39 -1.05 13.41
N LYS A 58 1.36 -0.76 12.59
CA LYS A 58 -0.06 -0.98 12.92
C LYS A 58 -0.62 -2.29 12.35
N GLU A 59 0.10 -2.92 11.42
CA GLU A 59 -0.41 -4.07 10.69
C GLU A 59 -0.08 -5.40 11.37
N GLU A 60 -1.13 -6.15 11.72
CA GLU A 60 -1.00 -7.45 12.36
C GLU A 60 -1.00 -8.61 11.35
N LYS A 61 -1.53 -8.40 10.13
CA LYS A 61 -1.70 -9.50 9.17
C LYS A 61 -0.37 -9.84 8.48
N PRO A 62 0.13 -11.09 8.62
CA PRO A 62 1.44 -11.47 8.09
C PRO A 62 1.59 -11.25 6.57
N LYS A 63 0.50 -11.47 5.81
CA LYS A 63 0.49 -11.22 4.36
C LYS A 63 0.72 -9.75 4.03
N VAL A 64 0.06 -8.83 4.74
CA VAL A 64 0.18 -7.39 4.49
C VAL A 64 1.55 -6.89 4.94
N VAL A 65 2.03 -7.33 6.11
CA VAL A 65 3.39 -7.05 6.61
C VAL A 65 4.46 -7.46 5.59
N LYS A 66 4.30 -8.64 4.95
CA LYS A 66 5.22 -9.10 3.92
C LYS A 66 5.24 -8.17 2.70
N GLU A 67 4.07 -7.74 2.23
CA GLU A 67 3.97 -6.80 1.10
C GLU A 67 4.56 -5.43 1.45
N ILE A 68 4.27 -4.89 2.63
CA ILE A 68 4.84 -3.62 3.11
C ILE A 68 6.38 -3.71 3.17
N LYS A 69 6.93 -4.80 3.72
CA LYS A 69 8.38 -5.01 3.76
C LYS A 69 8.99 -5.16 2.38
N ALA A 70 8.29 -5.80 1.45
CA ALA A 70 8.74 -5.92 0.06
C ALA A 70 8.73 -4.55 -0.64
N ALA A 71 7.75 -3.70 -0.36
CA ALA A 71 7.62 -2.34 -0.87
C ALA A 71 8.67 -1.35 -0.31
N LEU A 72 9.19 -1.61 0.89
CA LEU A 72 10.23 -0.80 1.53
C LEU A 72 11.66 -1.17 1.09
N LYS A 73 11.82 -2.25 0.34
CA LYS A 73 13.11 -2.81 -0.07
C LYS A 73 13.63 -2.12 -1.34
#